data_AF-A0A958IXG3-F1
#
_entry.id   AF-A0A958IXG3-F1
#
_cell.length_a   1.000
_cell.length_b   1.000
_cell.length_c   1.000
_cell.angle_alpha   90.00
_cell.angle_beta   90.00
_cell.angle_gamma   90.00
#
_symmetry.space_group_name_H-M   'P 1'
#
loop_
_entity.id
_entity.type
_entity.pdbx_description
1 polymer ?
#
loop_
_entity_poly.entity_id
_entity_poly.type
_entity_poly.pdbx_seq_one_letter_code
_entity_poly.pdbx_strand_id
1 'polypeptide(L)'
;VYDDVIRLWGASQTGYTMTLVVSYGGPSGEYYWYQHSDVFNKQRLLNFTPRPIIDARSRRRTMMPDEEYVHPGHARDAKKLTEAGVKVNIGSHGQLQGLAAHWEIWMLAQGGFTPLEAIRCATYNGAHYLGMEQELGSLESGKLADLIVMANNPLENIRNTESIVYVMKNGRLYDAETMNEAGNHPRERLPFYWELPRSSDAFVWKPGIGFGEGGCSCGRH
;
A
#
# COMPACT_ATOMS: atom_id res chain seq x y z
N VAL A 1 -6.68 -12.05 21.92
CA VAL A 1 -7.45 -11.04 22.69
C VAL A 1 -8.42 -11.70 23.68
N TYR A 2 -8.66 -11.09 24.85
CA TYR A 2 -9.53 -11.60 25.92
C TYR A 2 -10.98 -11.07 25.79
N ASP A 3 -11.96 -11.79 26.36
CA ASP A 3 -13.40 -11.51 26.21
C ASP A 3 -13.84 -10.16 26.80
N ASP A 4 -13.22 -9.73 27.89
CA ASP A 4 -13.47 -8.45 28.55
C ASP A 4 -13.11 -7.27 27.65
N VAL A 5 -11.96 -7.34 26.97
CA VAL A 5 -11.51 -6.35 25.99
C VAL A 5 -12.48 -6.28 24.81
N ILE A 6 -12.91 -7.45 24.28
CA ILE A 6 -13.87 -7.50 23.16
C ILE A 6 -15.17 -6.80 23.55
N ARG A 7 -15.73 -7.11 24.72
CA ARG A 7 -16.99 -6.52 25.19
C ARG A 7 -16.87 -5.02 25.39
N LEU A 8 -15.78 -4.56 26.00
CA LEU A 8 -15.53 -3.13 26.21
C LEU A 8 -15.48 -2.39 24.88
N TRP A 9 -14.69 -2.87 23.93
CA TRP A 9 -14.49 -2.21 22.64
C TRP A 9 -15.74 -2.27 21.75
N GLY A 10 -16.46 -3.39 21.75
CA GLY A 10 -17.72 -3.53 21.04
C GLY A 10 -18.80 -2.57 21.56
N ALA A 11 -18.82 -2.30 22.87
CA ALA A 11 -19.77 -1.37 23.47
C ALA A 11 -19.38 0.11 23.32
N SER A 12 -18.10 0.43 23.13
CA SER A 12 -17.60 1.82 23.17
C SER A 12 -17.56 2.53 21.80
N GLN A 13 -17.99 1.88 20.72
CA GLN A 13 -17.84 2.39 19.34
C GLN A 13 -16.40 2.77 18.96
N THR A 14 -15.40 2.20 19.64
CA THR A 14 -13.98 2.47 19.37
C THR A 14 -13.59 1.94 17.99
N GLY A 15 -12.80 2.71 17.24
CA GLY A 15 -12.13 2.24 16.03
C GLY A 15 -10.78 1.63 16.35
N TYR A 16 -10.47 0.49 15.74
CA TYR A 16 -9.17 -0.16 15.89
C TYR A 16 -8.33 0.03 14.63
N THR A 17 -7.32 0.90 14.66
CA THR A 17 -6.42 1.09 13.51
C THR A 17 -5.17 0.26 13.70
N MET A 18 -5.00 -0.77 12.87
CA MET A 18 -3.82 -1.63 12.91
C MET A 18 -2.74 -1.13 11.97
N THR A 19 -1.51 -1.56 12.22
CA THR A 19 -0.36 -1.23 11.38
C THR A 19 0.54 -2.46 11.30
N LEU A 20 0.04 -3.50 10.63
CA LEU A 20 0.66 -4.82 10.55
C LEU A 20 2.03 -4.78 9.89
N VAL A 21 2.26 -3.81 9.00
CA VAL A 21 3.52 -3.62 8.29
C VAL A 21 4.68 -3.26 9.24
N VAL A 22 4.40 -2.63 10.38
CA VAL A 22 5.36 -2.35 11.48
C VAL A 22 5.00 -3.06 12.79
N SER A 23 4.27 -4.19 12.72
CA SER A 23 3.86 -4.91 13.92
C SER A 23 5.05 -5.23 14.85
N TYR A 24 4.85 -5.04 16.15
CA TYR A 24 5.83 -5.37 17.19
C TYR A 24 5.53 -6.74 17.83
N GLY A 25 6.53 -7.33 18.52
CA GLY A 25 6.41 -8.65 19.15
C GLY A 25 7.06 -9.79 18.35
N GLY A 26 7.64 -9.46 17.19
CA GLY A 26 8.41 -10.33 16.30
C GLY A 26 8.82 -9.54 15.06
N PRO A 27 9.33 -10.21 14.00
CA PRO A 27 9.57 -9.58 12.71
C PRO A 27 8.31 -8.93 12.14
N SER A 28 8.44 -7.70 11.61
CA SER A 28 7.30 -6.95 11.11
C SER A 28 6.76 -7.52 9.78
N GLY A 29 5.50 -7.20 9.47
CA GLY A 29 4.86 -7.62 8.21
C GLY A 29 5.59 -7.10 6.96
N GLU A 30 6.28 -5.96 7.03
CA GLU A 30 7.13 -5.46 5.93
C GLU A 30 8.18 -6.49 5.49
N TYR A 31 8.90 -7.09 6.45
CA TYR A 31 9.94 -8.07 6.14
C TYR A 31 9.35 -9.37 5.58
N TYR A 32 8.13 -9.74 5.98
CA TYR A 32 7.42 -10.85 5.37
C TYR A 32 7.24 -10.62 3.87
N TRP A 33 6.81 -9.44 3.45
CA TRP A 33 6.62 -9.13 2.04
C TRP A 33 7.93 -9.00 1.28
N TYR A 34 9.00 -8.50 1.92
CA TYR A 34 10.33 -8.56 1.32
C TYR A 34 10.79 -9.99 1.10
N GLN A 35 10.62 -10.89 2.07
CA GLN A 35 10.97 -12.30 1.94
C GLN A 35 10.19 -12.98 0.80
N HIS A 36 8.88 -12.74 0.71
CA HIS A 36 7.95 -13.50 -0.13
C HIS A 36 7.59 -12.85 -1.47
N SER A 37 8.17 -11.70 -1.82
CA SER A 37 7.89 -11.06 -3.09
C SER A 37 9.06 -10.26 -3.65
N ASP A 38 9.13 -10.19 -4.98
CA ASP A 38 10.15 -9.42 -5.70
C ASP A 38 9.80 -7.93 -5.77
N VAL A 39 9.69 -7.31 -4.60
CA VAL A 39 9.34 -5.89 -4.46
C VAL A 39 10.27 -4.99 -5.29
N PHE A 40 11.57 -5.30 -5.32
CA PHE A 40 12.56 -4.56 -6.11
C PHE A 40 12.40 -4.67 -7.63
N ASN A 41 11.56 -5.57 -8.12
CA ASN A 41 11.23 -5.72 -9.54
C ASN A 41 9.82 -5.21 -9.89
N LYS A 42 9.09 -4.64 -8.94
CA LYS A 42 7.76 -4.06 -9.21
C LYS A 42 7.92 -2.77 -10.04
N GLN A 43 7.61 -2.85 -11.34
CA GLN A 43 7.78 -1.73 -12.27
C GLN A 43 7.04 -0.48 -11.81
N ARG A 44 5.77 -0.60 -11.40
CA ARG A 44 4.98 0.53 -10.89
C ARG A 44 5.65 1.26 -9.72
N LEU A 45 6.25 0.51 -8.79
CA LEU A 45 6.98 1.10 -7.67
C LEU A 45 8.23 1.85 -8.15
N LEU A 46 8.95 1.29 -9.15
CA LEU A 46 10.12 1.91 -9.76
C LEU A 46 9.80 3.15 -10.60
N ASN A 47 8.58 3.28 -11.11
CA ASN A 47 8.14 4.51 -11.81
C ASN A 47 8.00 5.70 -10.84
N PHE A 48 7.68 5.43 -9.57
CA PHE A 48 7.34 6.47 -8.59
C PHE A 48 8.33 6.57 -7.41
N THR A 49 9.34 5.72 -7.37
CA THR A 49 10.38 5.75 -6.32
C THR A 49 11.75 5.45 -6.92
N PRO A 50 12.79 6.23 -6.58
CA PRO A 50 14.16 5.98 -7.03
C PRO A 50 14.64 4.56 -6.74
N ARG A 51 15.28 3.93 -7.73
CA ARG A 51 15.82 2.57 -7.62
C ARG A 51 16.72 2.35 -6.40
N PRO A 52 17.65 3.25 -6.02
CA PRO A 52 18.49 3.06 -4.84
C PRO A 52 17.71 2.91 -3.53
N ILE A 53 16.59 3.62 -3.39
CA ILE A 53 15.72 3.56 -2.20
C ILE A 53 15.05 2.19 -2.10
N ILE A 54 14.54 1.67 -3.22
CA ILE A 54 13.88 0.37 -3.26
C ILE A 54 14.88 -0.76 -3.04
N ASP A 55 16.03 -0.70 -3.72
CA ASP A 55 17.06 -1.73 -3.64
C ASP A 55 17.66 -1.82 -2.24
N ALA A 56 17.95 -0.68 -1.59
CA ALA A 56 18.48 -0.64 -0.22
C ALA A 56 17.55 -1.30 0.80
N ARG A 57 16.24 -1.25 0.58
CA ARG A 57 15.22 -1.81 1.47
C ARG A 57 14.85 -3.27 1.18
N SER A 58 14.84 -3.68 -0.09
CA SER A 58 14.14 -4.92 -0.50
C SER A 58 14.99 -5.96 -1.25
N ARG A 59 16.19 -5.62 -1.73
CA ARG A 59 17.06 -6.61 -2.41
C ARG A 59 17.70 -7.59 -1.44
N ARG A 60 18.21 -7.10 -0.30
CA ARG A 60 18.88 -7.92 0.70
C ARG A 60 17.85 -8.30 1.76
N ARG A 61 17.44 -9.56 1.75
CA ARG A 61 16.34 -10.06 2.57
C ARG A 61 16.90 -10.92 3.68
N THR A 62 16.45 -10.66 4.89
CA THR A 62 16.64 -11.59 6.00
C THR A 62 15.56 -12.66 5.88
N MET A 63 15.97 -13.92 5.72
CA MET A 63 15.06 -15.04 5.70
C MET A 63 14.78 -15.49 7.13
N MET A 64 13.51 -15.64 7.47
CA MET A 64 13.03 -16.09 8.77
C MET A 64 11.97 -17.18 8.57
N PRO A 65 11.85 -18.16 9.47
CA PRO A 65 10.71 -19.07 9.47
C PRO A 65 9.39 -18.30 9.51
N ASP A 66 8.38 -18.77 8.77
CA ASP A 66 7.12 -18.05 8.62
C ASP A 66 6.36 -17.91 9.95
N GLU A 67 6.57 -18.84 10.87
CA GLU A 67 5.94 -18.89 12.18
C GLU A 67 6.40 -17.77 13.12
N GLU A 68 7.56 -17.17 12.86
CA GLU A 68 8.08 -16.04 13.64
C GLU A 68 7.32 -14.73 13.34
N TYR A 69 6.70 -14.63 12.17
CA TYR A 69 5.96 -13.43 11.80
C TYR A 69 4.65 -13.30 12.58
N VAL A 70 4.49 -12.18 13.27
CA VAL A 70 3.37 -11.95 14.19
C VAL A 70 2.11 -11.38 13.54
N HIS A 71 2.23 -10.81 12.34
CA HIS A 71 1.11 -10.16 11.64
C HIS A 71 -0.14 -11.06 11.44
N PRO A 72 -0.05 -12.38 11.16
CA PRO A 72 -1.25 -13.20 11.01
C PRO A 72 -1.99 -13.36 12.35
N GLY A 73 -1.26 -13.41 13.47
CA GLY A 73 -1.83 -13.45 14.81
C GLY A 73 -2.58 -12.17 15.16
N HIS A 74 -1.97 -11.02 14.89
CA HIS A 74 -2.61 -9.71 15.08
C HIS A 74 -3.85 -9.54 14.20
N ALA A 75 -3.76 -9.97 12.93
CA ALA A 75 -4.89 -9.92 12.02
C ALA A 75 -6.04 -10.84 12.49
N ARG A 76 -5.76 -12.04 13.01
CA ARG A 76 -6.79 -12.91 13.63
C ARG A 76 -7.45 -12.28 14.85
N ASP A 77 -6.69 -11.59 15.70
CA ASP A 77 -7.27 -10.90 16.85
C ASP A 77 -8.15 -9.73 16.43
N ALA A 78 -7.78 -9.00 15.38
CA ALA A 78 -8.61 -7.97 14.80
C ALA A 78 -9.89 -8.51 14.13
N LYS A 79 -9.83 -9.74 13.58
CA LYS A 79 -11.00 -10.41 13.02
C LYS A 79 -12.05 -10.67 14.11
N LYS A 80 -11.63 -11.14 15.28
CA LYS A 80 -12.52 -11.31 16.45
C LYS A 80 -13.18 -9.99 16.88
N LEU A 81 -12.43 -8.89 16.85
CA LEU A 81 -12.98 -7.56 17.14
C LEU A 81 -14.02 -7.14 16.08
N THR A 82 -13.74 -7.40 14.79
CA THR A 82 -14.68 -7.13 13.70
C THR A 82 -15.98 -7.92 13.85
N GLU A 83 -15.89 -9.20 14.24
CA GLU A 83 -17.05 -10.06 14.51
C GLU A 83 -17.88 -9.58 15.71
N ALA A 84 -17.24 -8.88 16.66
CA ALA A 84 -17.90 -8.21 17.77
C ALA A 84 -18.43 -6.81 17.42
N GLY A 85 -18.37 -6.38 16.16
CA GLY A 85 -18.89 -5.09 15.68
C GLY A 85 -17.92 -3.92 15.80
N VAL A 86 -16.67 -4.14 16.22
CA VAL A 86 -15.63 -3.11 16.26
C VAL A 86 -15.18 -2.79 14.83
N LYS A 87 -15.13 -1.50 14.49
CA LYS A 87 -14.63 -1.08 13.18
C LYS A 87 -13.11 -1.12 13.16
N VAL A 88 -12.56 -2.03 12.35
CA VAL A 88 -11.12 -2.14 12.12
C VAL A 88 -10.72 -1.31 10.91
N ASN A 89 -9.63 -0.55 11.02
CA ASN A 89 -9.06 0.29 9.99
C ASN A 89 -7.63 -0.17 9.66
N ILE A 90 -7.16 0.08 8.44
CA ILE A 90 -5.74 -0.07 8.11
C ILE A 90 -4.95 1.20 8.44
N GLY A 91 -3.69 1.03 8.80
CA GLY A 91 -2.68 2.06 8.88
C GLY A 91 -1.40 1.52 8.25
N SER A 92 -0.93 2.12 7.16
CA SER A 92 0.20 1.59 6.38
C SER A 92 1.56 2.18 6.77
N HIS A 93 1.58 3.16 7.69
CA HIS A 93 2.78 3.83 8.22
C HIS A 93 3.71 4.47 7.15
N GLY A 94 3.30 4.48 5.89
CA GLY A 94 3.99 5.16 4.78
C GLY A 94 5.14 4.36 4.16
N GLN A 95 5.34 3.07 4.50
CA GLN A 95 6.37 2.27 3.82
C GLN A 95 6.02 2.01 2.35
N LEU A 96 7.02 2.18 1.50
CA LEU A 96 6.95 1.98 0.05
C LEU A 96 5.67 2.55 -0.58
N GLN A 97 5.71 3.86 -0.84
CA GLN A 97 4.63 4.71 -1.37
C GLN A 97 3.49 3.93 -2.05
N GLY A 98 2.37 3.79 -1.35
CA GLY A 98 1.16 3.08 -1.79
C GLY A 98 1.14 1.57 -1.51
N LEU A 99 2.27 0.86 -1.67
CA LEU A 99 2.34 -0.60 -1.57
C LEU A 99 2.01 -1.14 -0.18
N ALA A 100 2.44 -0.47 0.91
CA ALA A 100 2.12 -0.93 2.26
C ALA A 100 0.61 -0.97 2.55
N ALA A 101 -0.20 -0.10 1.93
CA ALA A 101 -1.66 -0.17 2.11
C ALA A 101 -2.24 -1.47 1.53
N HIS A 102 -1.73 -1.94 0.39
CA HIS A 102 -2.10 -3.24 -0.17
C HIS A 102 -1.67 -4.37 0.76
N TRP A 103 -0.45 -4.30 1.29
CA TRP A 103 0.04 -5.28 2.25
C TRP A 103 -0.82 -5.37 3.51
N GLU A 104 -1.28 -4.27 4.08
CA GLU A 104 -2.24 -4.28 5.20
C GLU A 104 -3.51 -5.06 4.85
N ILE A 105 -4.09 -4.80 3.67
CA ILE A 105 -5.30 -5.49 3.20
C ILE A 105 -5.03 -7.00 3.02
N TRP A 106 -3.86 -7.37 2.50
CA TRP A 106 -3.51 -8.78 2.29
C TRP A 106 -3.25 -9.52 3.59
N MET A 107 -2.59 -8.86 4.55
CA MET A 107 -2.33 -9.43 5.87
C MET A 107 -3.62 -9.56 6.68
N LEU A 108 -4.57 -8.64 6.53
CA LEU A 108 -5.94 -8.81 7.04
C LEU A 108 -6.57 -10.09 6.49
N ALA A 109 -6.48 -10.33 5.18
CA ALA A 109 -6.99 -11.57 4.58
C ALA A 109 -6.28 -12.83 5.11
N GLN A 110 -4.95 -12.78 5.34
CA GLN A 110 -4.21 -13.87 6.00
C GLN A 110 -4.70 -14.13 7.44
N GLY A 111 -5.26 -13.11 8.10
CA GLY A 111 -5.90 -13.21 9.41
C GLY A 111 -7.34 -13.72 9.41
N GLY A 112 -7.91 -14.09 8.26
CA GLY A 112 -9.26 -14.63 8.15
C GLY A 112 -10.35 -13.60 7.83
N PHE A 113 -9.99 -12.38 7.45
CA PHE A 113 -10.95 -11.45 6.85
C PHE A 113 -11.33 -11.95 5.45
N THR A 114 -12.61 -11.87 5.12
CA THR A 114 -13.04 -12.00 3.71
C THR A 114 -12.47 -10.82 2.90
N PRO A 115 -12.28 -10.98 1.59
CA PRO A 115 -11.79 -9.89 0.74
C PRO A 115 -12.58 -8.57 0.89
N LEU A 116 -13.91 -8.66 0.99
CA LEU A 116 -14.75 -7.48 1.17
C LEU A 116 -14.56 -6.82 2.54
N GLU A 117 -14.44 -7.60 3.62
CA GLU A 117 -14.16 -7.03 4.95
C GLU A 117 -12.80 -6.32 4.98
N ALA A 118 -11.77 -6.91 4.37
CA ALA A 118 -10.44 -6.29 4.27
C ALA A 118 -10.48 -4.98 3.48
N ILE A 119 -11.24 -4.93 2.37
CA ILE A 119 -11.46 -3.70 1.58
C ILE A 119 -12.22 -2.65 2.41
N ARG A 120 -13.23 -3.05 3.21
CA ARG A 120 -13.96 -2.13 4.10
C ARG A 120 -13.04 -1.51 5.17
N CYS A 121 -12.07 -2.26 5.67
CA CYS A 121 -11.05 -1.74 6.60
C CYS A 121 -10.17 -0.66 5.93
N ALA A 122 -9.99 -0.74 4.61
CA ALA A 122 -9.23 0.23 3.82
C ALA A 122 -10.04 1.43 3.31
N THR A 123 -11.36 1.43 3.49
CA THR A 123 -12.28 2.42 2.89
C THR A 123 -13.26 2.95 3.92
N TYR A 124 -14.46 2.36 3.98
CA TYR A 124 -15.58 2.82 4.78
C TYR A 124 -15.27 2.97 6.28
N ASN A 125 -14.55 2.01 6.87
CA ASN A 125 -14.31 2.01 8.31
C ASN A 125 -13.48 3.23 8.74
N GLY A 126 -12.44 3.58 7.96
CA GLY A 126 -11.63 4.77 8.19
C GLY A 126 -12.42 6.06 7.98
N ALA A 127 -13.23 6.15 6.93
CA ALA A 127 -14.09 7.30 6.68
C ALA A 127 -15.08 7.53 7.83
N HIS A 128 -15.76 6.48 8.28
CA HIS A 128 -16.64 6.54 9.44
C HIS A 128 -15.89 6.93 10.72
N TYR A 129 -14.70 6.38 10.95
CA TYR A 129 -13.93 6.70 12.16
C TYR A 129 -13.53 8.18 12.23
N LEU A 130 -13.31 8.80 11.06
CA LEU A 130 -12.97 10.21 10.93
C LEU A 130 -14.20 11.14 10.83
N GLY A 131 -15.43 10.61 10.87
CA GLY A 131 -16.66 11.38 10.69
C GLY A 131 -16.87 11.89 9.25
N MET A 132 -16.28 11.21 8.27
CA MET A 132 -16.31 11.56 6.85
C MET A 132 -17.18 10.61 6.03
N GLU A 133 -17.97 9.74 6.65
CA GLU A 133 -18.78 8.74 5.94
C GLU A 133 -19.85 9.34 5.03
N GLN A 134 -20.25 10.60 5.23
CA GLN A 134 -21.15 11.32 4.34
C GLN A 134 -20.44 11.82 3.06
N GLU A 135 -19.11 11.86 3.06
CA GLU A 135 -18.30 12.41 1.96
C GLU A 135 -17.47 11.33 1.25
N LEU A 136 -17.01 10.30 1.98
CA LEU A 136 -16.01 9.32 1.54
C LEU A 136 -16.32 7.90 2.01
N GLY A 137 -15.55 6.94 1.48
CA GLY A 137 -15.48 5.56 2.00
C GLY A 137 -16.48 4.58 1.40
N SER A 138 -17.47 5.04 0.63
CA SER A 138 -18.35 4.19 -0.17
C SER A 138 -18.79 4.87 -1.46
N LEU A 139 -19.26 4.07 -2.43
CA LEU A 139 -19.77 4.54 -3.71
C LEU A 139 -21.28 4.81 -3.61
N GLU A 140 -21.65 6.03 -3.28
CA GLU A 140 -23.03 6.48 -3.12
C GLU A 140 -23.22 7.86 -3.76
N SER A 141 -24.41 8.13 -4.29
CA SER A 141 -24.72 9.45 -4.87
C SER A 141 -24.64 10.54 -3.81
N GLY A 142 -24.05 11.68 -4.18
CA GLY A 142 -23.85 12.84 -3.28
C GLY A 142 -22.50 12.86 -2.57
N LYS A 143 -21.73 11.77 -2.57
CA LYS A 143 -20.37 11.71 -2.03
C LYS A 143 -19.33 12.27 -3.01
N LEU A 144 -18.12 12.51 -2.52
CA LEU A 144 -16.99 12.88 -3.37
C LEU A 144 -16.69 11.76 -4.36
N ALA A 145 -16.36 12.14 -5.59
CA ALA A 145 -15.99 11.20 -6.64
C ALA A 145 -14.53 10.73 -6.46
N ASP A 146 -14.29 9.97 -5.39
CA ASP A 146 -13.02 9.36 -5.02
C ASP A 146 -13.10 7.84 -5.23
N LEU A 147 -12.50 7.35 -6.32
CA LEU A 147 -12.68 5.98 -6.81
C LEU A 147 -11.35 5.36 -7.25
N ILE A 148 -11.28 4.04 -7.17
CA ILE A 148 -10.18 3.24 -7.73
C ILE A 148 -10.77 2.26 -8.72
N VAL A 149 -10.25 2.25 -9.94
CA VAL A 149 -10.64 1.30 -11.00
C VAL A 149 -9.55 0.25 -11.10
N MET A 150 -9.93 -1.02 -11.02
CA MET A 150 -9.01 -2.17 -11.04
C MET A 150 -9.28 -3.03 -12.28
N ALA A 151 -8.23 -3.60 -12.87
CA ALA A 151 -8.36 -4.51 -13.99
C ALA A 151 -8.93 -5.87 -13.59
N ASN A 152 -8.62 -6.32 -12.36
CA ASN A 152 -9.00 -7.64 -11.85
C ASN A 152 -9.87 -7.51 -10.60
N ASN A 153 -10.73 -8.52 -10.36
CA ASN A 153 -11.66 -8.55 -9.23
C ASN A 153 -10.93 -8.83 -7.89
N PRO A 154 -10.92 -7.91 -6.91
CA PRO A 154 -10.27 -8.13 -5.62
C PRO A 154 -11.04 -9.09 -4.70
N LEU A 155 -12.29 -9.42 -5.01
CA LEU A 155 -13.08 -10.39 -4.25
C LEU A 155 -12.71 -11.85 -4.57
N GLU A 156 -12.15 -12.10 -5.75
CA GLU A 156 -11.64 -13.42 -6.15
C GLU A 156 -10.22 -13.66 -5.63
N ASN A 157 -9.39 -12.62 -5.64
CA ASN A 157 -8.05 -12.65 -5.06
C ASN A 157 -7.71 -11.27 -4.52
N ILE A 158 -7.48 -11.16 -3.21
CA ILE A 158 -7.22 -9.87 -2.55
C ILE A 158 -5.96 -9.17 -3.09
N ARG A 159 -5.03 -9.91 -3.69
CA ARG A 159 -3.84 -9.33 -4.36
C ARG A 159 -4.19 -8.51 -5.59
N ASN A 160 -5.37 -8.70 -6.18
CA ASN A 160 -5.85 -7.88 -7.29
C ASN A 160 -6.10 -6.42 -6.89
N THR A 161 -6.05 -6.07 -5.60
CA THR A 161 -6.04 -4.66 -5.16
C THR A 161 -4.87 -3.86 -5.74
N GLU A 162 -3.75 -4.48 -6.14
CA GLU A 162 -2.65 -3.81 -6.86
C GLU A 162 -2.94 -3.57 -8.36
N SER A 163 -3.96 -4.20 -8.94
CA SER A 163 -4.27 -4.14 -10.38
C SER A 163 -4.94 -2.82 -10.82
N ILE A 164 -4.64 -1.74 -10.13
CA ILE A 164 -5.24 -0.42 -10.37
C ILE A 164 -4.87 0.08 -11.76
N VAL A 165 -5.85 0.53 -12.52
CA VAL A 165 -5.65 1.14 -13.85
C VAL A 165 -5.92 2.64 -13.82
N TYR A 166 -6.92 3.07 -13.04
CA TYR A 166 -7.22 4.48 -12.85
C TYR A 166 -7.52 4.80 -11.39
N VAL A 167 -7.19 6.01 -10.99
CA VAL A 167 -7.59 6.59 -9.71
C VAL A 167 -8.35 7.87 -10.00
N MET A 168 -9.56 8.00 -9.49
CA MET A 168 -10.31 9.24 -9.51
C MET A 168 -10.20 9.91 -8.16
N LYS A 169 -9.85 11.20 -8.15
CA LYS A 169 -9.80 12.04 -6.95
C LYS A 169 -10.60 13.30 -7.19
N ASN A 170 -11.66 13.50 -6.43
CA ASN A 170 -12.59 14.60 -6.51
C ASN A 170 -13.06 14.84 -7.95
N GLY A 171 -13.42 13.76 -8.65
CA GLY A 171 -13.88 13.79 -10.04
C GLY A 171 -12.79 13.95 -11.11
N ARG A 172 -11.52 14.13 -10.71
CA ARG A 172 -10.37 14.18 -11.64
C ARG A 172 -9.79 12.79 -11.79
N LEU A 173 -9.74 12.29 -13.02
CA LEU A 173 -9.28 10.93 -13.33
C LEU A 173 -7.77 10.94 -13.60
N TYR A 174 -7.04 9.98 -13.05
CA TYR A 174 -5.61 9.81 -13.24
C TYR A 174 -5.29 8.40 -13.72
N ASP A 175 -4.42 8.30 -14.72
CA ASP A 175 -3.82 7.03 -15.14
C ASP A 175 -2.84 6.53 -14.08
N ALA A 176 -3.02 5.30 -13.60
CA ALA A 176 -2.27 4.79 -12.45
C ALA A 176 -0.79 4.46 -12.77
N GLU A 177 -0.44 4.31 -14.05
CA GLU A 177 0.92 3.97 -14.46
C GLU A 177 1.80 5.20 -14.67
N THR A 178 1.17 6.30 -15.12
CA THR A 178 1.87 7.56 -15.46
C THR A 178 1.62 8.69 -14.48
N MET A 179 0.53 8.62 -13.70
CA MET A 179 -0.01 9.69 -12.85
C MET A 179 -0.44 10.94 -13.65
N ASN A 180 -0.60 10.80 -14.97
CA ASN A 180 -1.18 11.83 -15.81
C ASN A 180 -2.67 11.96 -15.49
N GLU A 181 -3.16 13.20 -15.44
CA GLU A 181 -4.60 13.43 -15.44
C GLU A 181 -5.14 13.08 -16.83
N ALA A 182 -6.22 12.31 -16.84
CA ALA A 182 -6.93 11.84 -18.02
C ALA A 182 -8.37 12.38 -18.03
N GLY A 183 -9.10 12.12 -19.12
CA GLY A 183 -10.51 12.51 -19.24
C GLY A 183 -10.67 13.99 -19.60
N ASN A 184 -11.36 14.75 -18.75
CA ASN A 184 -11.84 16.10 -19.10
C ASN A 184 -10.74 17.17 -19.11
N HIS A 185 -9.68 16.99 -18.33
CA HIS A 185 -8.55 17.91 -18.25
C HIS A 185 -7.22 17.15 -18.40
N PRO A 186 -6.90 16.63 -19.60
CA PRO A 186 -5.67 15.88 -19.79
C PRO A 186 -4.46 16.73 -19.42
N ARG A 187 -3.63 16.24 -18.51
CA ARG A 187 -2.44 16.93 -18.05
C ARG A 187 -1.35 15.93 -17.72
N GLU A 188 -0.18 16.15 -18.30
CA GLU A 188 0.99 15.36 -17.95
C GLU A 188 1.51 15.72 -16.56
N ARG A 189 1.95 14.70 -15.81
CA ARG A 189 2.62 14.86 -14.53
C ARG A 189 3.93 15.64 -14.73
N LEU A 190 4.23 16.57 -13.82
CA LEU A 190 5.55 17.20 -13.77
C LEU A 190 6.62 16.17 -13.40
N PRO A 191 7.85 16.26 -13.93
CA PRO A 191 8.92 15.34 -13.59
C PRO A 191 9.23 15.35 -12.08
N PHE A 192 9.58 14.20 -11.54
CA PHE A 192 10.04 14.04 -10.17
C PHE A 192 11.45 14.62 -10.02
N TYR A 193 11.86 14.92 -8.79
CA TYR A 193 13.19 15.50 -8.55
C TYR A 193 14.34 14.63 -9.07
N TRP A 194 14.17 13.31 -9.14
CA TRP A 194 15.16 12.36 -9.68
C TRP A 194 15.10 12.17 -11.19
N GLU A 195 14.07 12.68 -11.85
CA GLU A 195 13.93 12.70 -13.31
C GLU A 195 14.55 13.98 -13.92
N LEU A 196 14.86 14.98 -13.09
CA LEU A 196 15.42 16.25 -13.54
C LEU A 196 16.90 16.10 -13.98
N PRO A 197 17.32 16.82 -15.04
CA PRO A 197 18.73 16.87 -15.43
C PRO A 197 19.58 17.38 -14.26
N ARG A 198 20.64 16.63 -13.90
CA ARG A 198 21.57 16.86 -12.75
C ARG A 198 21.13 16.30 -11.40
N SER A 199 20.06 15.51 -11.32
CA SER A 199 19.86 14.69 -10.12
C SER A 199 20.87 13.56 -10.06
N SER A 200 21.49 13.35 -8.89
CA SER A 200 22.40 12.21 -8.65
C SER A 200 21.70 10.86 -8.82
N ASP A 201 20.38 10.83 -8.61
CA ASP A 201 19.54 9.64 -8.70
C ASP A 201 18.97 9.40 -10.11
N ALA A 202 19.25 10.28 -11.08
CA ALA A 202 18.89 10.09 -12.49
C ALA A 202 19.71 8.97 -13.18
N PHE A 203 20.56 8.27 -12.44
CA PHE A 203 21.35 7.14 -12.93
C PHE A 203 20.44 6.01 -13.41
N VAL A 204 20.46 5.74 -14.72
CA VAL A 204 19.72 4.62 -15.32
C VAL A 204 20.46 3.32 -15.00
N TRP A 205 19.94 2.56 -14.05
CA TRP A 205 20.43 1.21 -13.78
C TRP A 205 20.16 0.31 -15.00
N LYS A 206 21.22 -0.28 -15.58
CA LYS A 206 21.09 -1.35 -16.58
C LYS A 206 21.74 -2.63 -16.06
N PRO A 207 21.10 -3.80 -16.18
CA PRO A 207 21.73 -5.07 -15.83
C PRO A 207 22.97 -5.29 -16.72
N GLY A 208 24.10 -5.65 -16.12
CA GLY A 208 25.36 -5.92 -16.83
C GLY A 208 26.37 -4.76 -16.88
N ILE A 209 26.05 -3.58 -16.34
CA ILE A 209 27.06 -2.52 -16.15
C ILE A 209 27.94 -2.91 -14.96
N GLY A 210 29.05 -3.60 -15.23
CA GLY A 210 30.18 -3.63 -14.32
C GLY A 210 30.76 -2.22 -14.13
N PHE A 211 31.50 -1.99 -13.04
CA PHE A 211 32.22 -0.75 -12.74
C PHE A 211 33.38 -0.48 -13.74
N GLY A 212 33.13 -0.51 -15.05
CA GLY A 212 34.16 -0.56 -16.08
C GLY A 212 33.98 0.37 -17.28
N GLU A 213 32.81 0.94 -17.53
CA GLU A 213 32.64 1.92 -18.64
C GLU A 213 32.43 3.33 -18.10
N GLY A 214 33.47 3.83 -17.44
CA GLY A 214 33.62 5.25 -17.12
C GLY A 214 33.91 6.06 -18.37
N GLY A 215 32.87 6.46 -19.09
CA GLY A 215 32.97 7.57 -20.03
C GLY A 215 33.11 8.88 -19.26
N CYS A 216 34.34 9.42 -19.17
CA CYS A 216 34.60 10.76 -18.62
C CYS A 216 33.77 11.81 -19.37
N SER A 217 32.92 12.56 -18.66
CA SER A 217 32.10 13.64 -19.24
C SER A 217 32.75 15.03 -19.20
N CYS A 218 34.04 15.12 -18.88
CA CYS A 218 34.77 16.40 -18.88
C CYS A 218 35.56 16.59 -20.19
N GLY A 219 35.10 17.50 -21.06
CA GLY A 219 35.88 17.88 -22.24
C GLY A 219 35.11 18.52 -23.40
N ARG A 220 34.27 19.53 -23.15
CA ARG A 220 33.92 20.53 -24.17
C ARG A 220 33.99 21.94 -23.57
N HIS A 221 35.20 22.49 -23.57
CA HIS A 221 35.47 23.92 -23.69
C HIS A 221 36.51 24.08 -24.77
#